data_AF-A0A4Y2PHX4-F1
#
_entry.id   AF-A0A4Y2PHX4-F1
#
_cell.length_a   1.000
_cell.length_b   1.000
_cell.length_c   1.000
_cell.angle_alpha   90.00
_cell.angle_beta   90.00
_cell.angle_gamma   90.00
#
_symmetry.space_group_name_H-M   'P 1'
#
loop_
_entity.id
_entity.type
_entity.pdbx_description
1 polymer ?
#
loop_
_entity_poly.entity_id
_entity_poly.type
_entity_poly.pdbx_seq_one_letter_code
_entity_poly.pdbx_strand_id
1 'polypeptide(L)'
;MKSKMAKLPDPIFLETFMSRRTKLNKVVKIHLKDNYTPSVAAARKIPPALHDKVKAKLNRMENMGVITKVEQPTEWVSNIVVIDNPNKLRIFIDPRPLNEAMKIPHYSYSICR
;
A
#
# COMPACT_ATOMS: atom_id res chain seq x y z
N MET A 1 29.58 26.40 22.27
CA MET A 1 28.28 25.87 22.74
C MET A 1 27.20 26.17 21.72
N LYS A 2 26.78 25.18 20.91
CA LYS A 2 25.54 25.29 20.12
C LYS A 2 24.65 24.15 20.59
N SER A 3 23.60 24.47 21.34
CA SER A 3 22.61 23.50 21.79
C SER A 3 21.94 22.90 20.55
N LYS A 4 22.07 21.58 20.37
CA LYS A 4 21.17 20.85 19.48
C LYS A 4 19.80 20.85 20.17
N MET A 5 18.98 21.85 19.87
CA MET A 5 17.57 21.75 20.17
C MET A 5 17.00 20.62 19.32
N ALA A 6 16.68 19.50 19.96
CA ALA A 6 15.79 18.52 19.36
C ALA A 6 14.48 19.26 19.09
N LYS A 7 14.21 19.52 17.81
CA LYS A 7 12.90 20.04 17.40
C LYS A 7 11.87 19.04 17.90
N LEU A 8 10.94 19.50 18.75
CA LEU A 8 9.78 18.67 19.11
C LEU A 8 9.14 18.19 17.80
N PRO A 9 8.70 16.92 17.71
CA PRO A 9 7.99 16.46 16.53
C PRO A 9 6.77 17.37 16.30
N ASP A 10 6.51 17.72 15.03
CA ASP A 10 5.43 18.63 14.67
C ASP A 10 4.12 18.21 15.38
N PRO A 11 3.28 19.15 15.87
CA PRO A 11 2.04 18.81 16.57
C PRO A 11 1.13 17.84 15.78
N ILE A 12 1.19 17.96 14.44
CA ILE A 12 0.52 17.06 13.48
C ILE A 12 1.01 15.61 13.60
N PHE A 13 2.29 15.40 13.87
CA PHE A 13 2.90 14.07 14.02
C PHE A 13 2.31 13.32 15.21
N LEU A 14 2.13 13.98 16.35
CA LEU A 14 1.59 13.35 17.56
C LEU A 14 0.09 13.03 17.41
N GLU A 15 -0.68 13.92 16.78
CA GLU A 15 -2.11 13.70 16.51
C GLU A 15 -2.35 12.58 15.48
N THR A 16 -1.53 12.54 14.42
CA THR A 16 -1.56 11.48 13.40
C THR A 16 -1.16 10.11 13.97
N PHE A 17 -0.14 10.09 14.83
CA PHE A 17 0.34 8.87 15.50
C PHE A 17 -0.71 8.29 16.46
N MET A 18 -1.41 9.15 17.22
CA MET A 18 -2.43 8.73 18.19
C MET A 18 -3.78 8.38 17.55
N SER A 19 -4.16 9.04 16.45
CA SER A 19 -5.45 8.81 15.77
C SER A 19 -5.47 7.55 14.87
N ARG A 20 -4.34 6.83 14.75
CA ARG A 20 -4.15 5.65 13.87
C ARG A 20 -4.56 5.89 12.40
N ARG A 21 -4.69 7.14 11.96
CA ARG A 21 -4.95 7.50 10.55
C ARG A 21 -3.66 7.99 9.91
N THR A 22 -2.95 7.08 9.26
CA THR A 22 -1.68 7.37 8.59
C THR A 22 -1.92 7.79 7.14
N LYS A 23 -2.45 9.00 6.90
CA LYS A 23 -2.45 9.58 5.55
C LYS A 23 -1.27 10.53 5.43
N LEU A 24 -0.26 10.14 4.67
CA LEU A 24 0.80 11.07 4.31
C LEU A 24 0.21 12.12 3.37
N ASN A 25 0.31 13.40 3.70
CA ASN A 25 -0.16 14.51 2.83
C ASN A 25 0.73 14.73 1.60
N LYS A 26 1.54 13.74 1.22
CA LYS A 26 2.45 13.80 0.09
C LYS A 26 2.12 12.69 -0.89
N VAL A 27 1.88 13.07 -2.13
CA VAL A 27 1.74 12.14 -3.25
C VAL A 27 3.12 11.57 -3.59
N VAL A 28 3.24 10.25 -3.54
CA VAL A 28 4.47 9.54 -3.93
C VAL A 28 4.28 9.02 -5.35
N LYS A 29 5.26 9.27 -6.22
CA LYS A 29 5.29 8.75 -7.58
C LYS A 29 6.12 7.47 -7.61
N ILE A 30 5.57 6.43 -8.22
CA ILE A 30 6.30 5.19 -8.51
C ILE A 30 6.97 5.35 -9.87
N HIS A 31 8.28 5.12 -9.94
CA HIS A 31 9.04 5.20 -11.18
C HIS A 31 9.25 3.80 -11.76
N LEU A 32 8.89 3.60 -13.02
CA LEU A 32 9.08 2.33 -13.73
C LEU A 32 10.39 2.35 -14.54
N LYS A 33 10.97 1.18 -14.78
CA LYS A 33 12.13 0.95 -15.65
C LYS A 33 11.78 1.32 -17.09
N ASP A 34 12.79 1.70 -17.85
CA ASP A 34 12.59 1.96 -19.28
C ASP A 34 12.29 0.62 -19.98
N ASN A 35 11.35 0.61 -20.93
CA ASN A 35 10.85 -0.61 -21.60
C ASN A 35 10.26 -1.68 -20.66
N TYR A 36 9.60 -1.27 -19.57
CA TYR A 36 8.86 -2.23 -18.73
C TYR A 36 7.71 -2.88 -19.51
N THR A 37 7.40 -4.13 -19.18
CA THR A 37 6.24 -4.84 -19.71
C THR A 37 5.09 -4.77 -18.69
N PRO A 38 3.91 -4.24 -19.05
CA PRO A 38 2.75 -4.28 -18.18
C PRO A 38 2.31 -5.72 -17.87
N SER A 39 1.65 -5.91 -16.72
CA SER A 39 1.25 -7.23 -16.26
C SER A 39 -0.23 -7.29 -15.94
N VAL A 40 -0.94 -8.18 -16.64
CA VAL A 40 -2.36 -8.48 -16.40
C VAL A 40 -2.45 -9.92 -15.91
N ALA A 41 -2.70 -10.10 -14.61
CA ALA A 41 -2.85 -11.41 -14.02
C ALA A 41 -4.26 -11.96 -14.26
N ALA A 42 -4.35 -13.24 -14.62
CA ALA A 42 -5.62 -13.94 -14.67
C ALA A 42 -6.27 -13.99 -13.28
N ALA A 43 -7.58 -13.76 -13.21
CA ALA A 43 -8.33 -13.68 -11.97
C ALA A 43 -8.29 -15.01 -11.19
N ARG A 44 -7.89 -14.95 -9.92
CA ARG A 44 -7.93 -16.10 -9.01
C ARG A 44 -9.32 -16.32 -8.41
N LYS A 45 -9.70 -17.59 -8.25
CA LYS A 45 -10.91 -17.99 -7.53
C LYS A 45 -10.73 -17.80 -6.03
N ILE A 46 -11.69 -17.16 -5.39
CA ILE A 46 -11.78 -17.06 -3.94
C ILE A 46 -12.77 -18.13 -3.46
N PRO A 47 -12.49 -18.87 -2.38
CA PRO A 47 -13.46 -19.80 -1.80
C PRO A 47 -14.79 -19.09 -1.50
N PRO A 48 -15.94 -19.67 -1.88
CA PRO A 48 -17.26 -19.04 -1.70
C PRO A 48 -17.53 -18.57 -0.27
N ALA A 49 -17.10 -19.36 0.73
CA ALA A 49 -17.24 -19.03 2.15
C ALA A 49 -16.54 -17.72 2.58
N LEU A 50 -15.61 -17.20 1.76
CA LEU A 50 -14.89 -15.96 2.04
C LEU A 50 -15.41 -14.76 1.23
N HIS A 51 -16.34 -14.94 0.29
CA HIS A 51 -16.79 -13.87 -0.60
C HIS A 51 -17.36 -12.67 0.17
N ASP A 52 -18.27 -12.92 1.11
CA ASP A 52 -18.89 -11.85 1.90
C ASP A 52 -17.89 -11.13 2.80
N LYS A 53 -16.97 -11.89 3.43
CA LYS A 53 -15.90 -11.33 4.25
C LYS A 53 -14.96 -10.44 3.41
N VAL A 54 -14.58 -10.89 2.21
CA VAL A 54 -13.72 -10.15 1.29
C VAL A 54 -14.43 -8.87 0.83
N LYS A 55 -15.69 -8.97 0.41
CA LYS A 55 -16.50 -7.81 -0.01
C LYS A 55 -16.62 -6.77 1.09
N ALA A 56 -16.95 -7.19 2.32
CA ALA A 56 -17.03 -6.29 3.47
C ALA A 56 -15.69 -5.59 3.75
N LYS A 57 -14.57 -6.31 3.60
CA LYS A 57 -13.22 -5.74 3.78
C LYS A 57 -12.87 -4.73 2.69
N LEU A 58 -13.18 -5.01 1.42
CA LEU A 58 -12.96 -4.10 0.30
C LEU A 58 -13.80 -2.82 0.47
N ASN A 59 -15.10 -2.96 0.75
CA ASN A 59 -16.00 -1.83 1.01
C ASN A 59 -15.49 -0.95 2.15
N ARG A 60 -14.99 -1.55 3.23
CA ARG A 60 -14.38 -0.80 4.33
C ARG A 60 -13.15 -0.02 3.87
N MET A 61 -12.28 -0.60 3.04
CA MET A 61 -11.07 0.09 2.54
C MET A 61 -11.42 1.22 1.56
N GLU A 62 -12.46 1.05 0.75
CA GLU A 62 -13.00 2.09 -0.12
C GLU A 62 -13.60 3.25 0.70
N ASN A 63 -14.44 2.95 1.70
CA ASN A 63 -14.99 3.96 2.62
C ASN A 63 -13.92 4.72 3.41
N MET A 64 -12.77 4.07 3.69
CA MET A 64 -11.62 4.72 4.33
C MET A 64 -10.78 5.56 3.36
N GLY A 65 -11.07 5.52 2.05
CA GLY A 65 -10.28 6.19 1.01
C GLY A 65 -8.89 5.58 0.79
N VAL A 66 -8.71 4.29 1.12
CA VAL A 66 -7.44 3.57 0.91
C VAL A 66 -7.35 3.01 -0.50
N ILE A 67 -8.48 2.58 -1.06
CA ILE A 67 -8.61 2.09 -2.43
C ILE A 67 -9.78 2.77 -3.13
N THR A 68 -9.85 2.64 -4.45
CA THR A 68 -10.94 3.17 -5.26
C THR A 68 -11.29 2.16 -6.35
N LYS A 69 -12.58 2.03 -6.67
CA LYS A 69 -13.05 1.21 -7.78
C LYS A 69 -12.53 1.77 -9.12
N VAL A 70 -12.01 0.88 -9.96
CA VAL A 70 -11.58 1.20 -11.33
C VAL A 70 -12.46 0.41 -12.29
N GLU A 71 -13.14 1.11 -13.21
CA GLU A 71 -14.03 0.49 -14.20
C GLU A 71 -13.44 0.48 -15.62
N GLN A 72 -12.41 1.31 -15.85
CA GLN A 72 -11.73 1.41 -17.13
C GLN A 72 -10.65 0.34 -17.25
N PRO A 73 -10.35 -0.16 -18.47
CA PRO A 73 -9.24 -1.07 -18.70
C PRO A 73 -7.91 -0.47 -18.21
N THR A 74 -7.11 -1.27 -17.52
CA THR A 74 -5.78 -0.89 -17.05
C THR A 74 -4.72 -1.84 -17.62
N GLU A 75 -3.53 -1.29 -17.86
CA GLU A 75 -2.38 -2.09 -18.28
C GLU A 75 -1.87 -3.01 -17.14
N TRP A 76 -2.29 -2.73 -15.90
CA TRP A 76 -1.87 -3.41 -14.69
C TRP A 76 -3.05 -4.04 -13.97
N VAL A 77 -2.97 -5.36 -13.75
CA VAL A 77 -3.91 -6.10 -12.91
C VAL A 77 -3.14 -7.09 -12.05
N SER A 78 -3.10 -6.85 -10.74
CA SER A 78 -2.53 -7.76 -9.76
C SER A 78 -3.58 -8.68 -9.18
N ASN A 79 -3.21 -9.93 -8.93
CA ASN A 79 -4.04 -10.86 -8.20
C ASN A 79 -4.15 -10.47 -6.72
N ILE A 80 -5.34 -10.68 -6.14
CA ILE A 80 -5.54 -10.60 -4.70
C ILE A 80 -5.30 -11.96 -4.04
N VAL A 81 -4.66 -11.93 -2.87
CA VAL A 81 -4.45 -13.09 -2.01
C VAL A 81 -5.17 -12.85 -0.70
N VAL A 82 -6.03 -13.79 -0.32
CA VAL A 82 -6.86 -13.69 0.86
C VAL A 82 -6.37 -14.68 1.89
N ILE A 83 -6.11 -14.19 3.10
CA ILE A 83 -5.70 -15.02 4.24
C ILE A 83 -6.73 -14.82 5.36
N ASP A 84 -7.44 -15.89 5.73
CA ASP A 84 -8.40 -15.89 6.83
C ASP A 84 -7.65 -16.20 8.14
N ASN A 85 -7.20 -15.14 8.83
CA ASN A 85 -6.63 -15.31 10.17
C ASN A 85 -7.75 -15.34 11.21
N PRO A 86 -7.56 -16.03 12.36
CA PRO A 86 -8.60 -16.20 13.39
C PRO A 86 -9.31 -14.91 13.82
N ASN A 87 -8.59 -13.78 13.83
CA ASN A 87 -9.13 -12.49 14.28
C ASN A 87 -9.49 -11.53 13.14
N LYS A 88 -8.93 -11.72 11.93
CA LYS A 88 -9.12 -10.78 10.83
C LYS A 88 -8.75 -11.35 9.47
N LEU A 89 -9.62 -11.13 8.50
CA LEU A 89 -9.31 -11.32 7.09
C LEU A 89 -8.23 -10.32 6.64
N ARG A 90 -7.18 -10.81 5.99
CA ARG A 90 -6.14 -9.99 5.35
C ARG A 90 -6.23 -10.16 3.83
N ILE A 91 -6.14 -9.04 3.13
CA ILE A 91 -6.08 -8.98 1.66
C ILE A 91 -4.69 -8.47 1.30
N PHE A 92 -4.00 -9.20 0.44
CA PHE A 92 -2.71 -8.83 -0.12
C PHE A 92 -2.82 -8.71 -1.64
N ILE A 93 -1.98 -7.87 -2.24
CA ILE A 93 -1.72 -7.89 -3.67
C ILE A 93 -0.46 -8.73 -3.93
N ASP A 94 -0.36 -9.35 -5.10
CA ASP A 94 0.90 -9.93 -5.57
C ASP A 94 1.81 -8.81 -6.11
N PRO A 95 2.88 -8.43 -5.40
CA PRO A 95 3.68 -7.28 -5.77
C PRO A 95 4.78 -7.63 -6.78
N ARG A 96 5.01 -8.92 -7.07
CA ARG A 96 6.19 -9.37 -7.84
C ARG A 96 6.29 -8.69 -9.22
N PRO A 97 5.24 -8.66 -10.07
CA PRO A 97 5.35 -8.04 -11.39
C PRO A 97 5.62 -6.54 -11.32
N LEU A 98 5.00 -5.86 -10.34
CA LEU A 98 5.21 -4.43 -10.13
C LEU A 98 6.64 -4.15 -9.64
N ASN A 99 7.13 -4.94 -8.68
CA ASN A 99 8.48 -4.78 -8.12
C ASN A 99 9.57 -4.99 -9.18
N GLU A 100 9.38 -5.92 -10.11
CA GLU A 100 10.30 -6.16 -11.22
C GLU A 100 10.35 -4.97 -12.19
N ALA A 101 9.20 -4.33 -12.43
CA ALA A 101 9.08 -3.17 -13.30
C ALA A 101 9.52 -1.85 -12.64
N MET A 102 9.57 -1.78 -11.31
CA MET A 102 9.93 -0.57 -10.58
C MET A 102 11.44 -0.27 -10.58
N LYS A 103 11.79 1.02 -10.67
CA LYS A 103 13.14 1.52 -10.36
C LYS A 103 13.29 1.55 -8.84
N ILE A 104 14.29 0.85 -8.31
CA ILE A 104 14.58 0.83 -6.87
C ILE A 104 15.43 2.07 -6.53
N PRO A 105 14.90 3.01 -5.72
CA PRO A 105 15.67 4.18 -5.33
C PRO A 105 16.77 3.76 -4.34
N HIS A 106 18.02 4.09 -4.67
CA HIS A 106 19.15 3.87 -3.76
C HIS A 106 19.21 5.03 -2.77
N TYR A 107 18.59 4.83 -1.60
CA TYR A 107 18.77 5.74 -0.48
C TYR A 107 19.90 5.24 0.40
N SER A 108 20.95 6.04 0.52
CA SER A 108 22.02 5.82 1.50
C SER A 108 21.44 6.05 2.89
N TYR A 109 21.05 4.98 3.57
CA TYR A 109 20.78 5.07 5.01
C TYR A 109 22.13 5.23 5.70
N SER A 110 22.50 6.46 6.05
CA SER A 110 23.58 6.66 7.00
C SER A 110 23.11 6.14 8.35
N ILE A 111 23.44 4.88 8.66
CA ILE A 111 23.42 4.40 10.03
C ILE A 111 24.38 5.36 10.77
N CYS A 112 23.85 6.14 11.72
CA CYS A 112 24.66 7.00 12.57
C CYS A 112 25.86 6.18 13.08
N ARG A 113 27.07 6.60 12.73
CA ARG A 113 28.29 6.18 13.41
C ARG A 113 28.40 6.92 14.74
#